data_AF-A0A9P1NLM0-F1
#
_entry.id   AF-A0A9P1NLM0-F1
#
_cell.length_a   1.000
_cell.length_b   1.000
_cell.length_c   1.000
_cell.angle_alpha   90.00
_cell.angle_beta   90.00
_cell.angle_gamma   90.00
#
_symmetry.space_group_name_H-M   'P 1'
#
loop_
_entity.id
_entity.type
_entity.pdbx_description
1 polymer ?
#
loop_
_entity_poly.entity_id
_entity_poly.type
_entity_poly.pdbx_seq_one_letter_code
_entity_poly.pdbx_strand_id
1 'polypeptide(L)'
;MCDNQTSKFKKQSQREGHIMRKALFTAALAMASGMALFSTPAAACNDEAYIGTVCTFAFDWCPRNYIPADGRTLAVREYQALFSLVGYRYGGNNADIFGIPDLRGRAAIGSGTGPGLANIAIGAKVGQQELLLSAAQVPLQPHTHTATFTGTGGGSGGSTTVPFTGTVS
;
A
#
# COMPACT_ATOMS: atom_id res chain seq x y z
N MET A 1 -6.81 11.61 6.24
CA MET A 1 -7.68 11.06 5.19
C MET A 1 -8.93 10.50 5.86
N CYS A 2 -10.13 10.85 5.38
CA CYS A 2 -11.48 10.66 5.95
C CYS A 2 -12.17 11.96 6.37
N ASP A 3 -12.71 12.70 5.39
CA ASP A 3 -13.69 13.78 5.63
C ASP A 3 -15.12 13.36 5.20
N ASN A 4 -16.09 13.80 6.00
CA ASN A 4 -17.46 13.28 6.08
C ASN A 4 -18.34 13.64 4.85
N GLN A 5 -18.33 12.81 3.80
CA GLN A 5 -19.21 12.97 2.62
C GLN A 5 -20.14 11.77 2.38
N THR A 6 -20.66 11.18 3.45
CA THR A 6 -21.54 9.98 3.42
C THR A 6 -22.92 10.18 2.77
N SER A 7 -23.33 11.41 2.45
CA SER A 7 -24.69 11.67 1.92
C SER A 7 -24.84 11.50 0.41
N LYS A 8 -23.74 11.56 -0.37
CA LYS A 8 -23.82 11.54 -1.84
C LYS A 8 -23.94 10.12 -2.43
N PHE A 9 -23.26 9.13 -1.85
CA PHE A 9 -23.23 7.76 -2.38
C PHE A 9 -24.57 7.02 -2.28
N LYS A 10 -25.39 7.30 -1.25
CA LYS A 10 -26.71 6.66 -1.10
C LYS A 10 -27.67 7.04 -2.25
N LYS A 11 -27.48 8.19 -2.89
CA LYS A 11 -28.36 8.69 -3.97
C LYS A 11 -28.06 8.09 -5.35
N GLN A 12 -26.84 7.62 -5.61
CA GLN A 12 -26.48 6.98 -6.89
C GLN A 12 -26.91 5.50 -6.92
N SER A 13 -26.67 4.74 -5.85
CA SER A 13 -27.03 3.31 -5.79
C SER A 13 -28.54 3.04 -5.92
N GLN A 14 -29.41 3.96 -5.48
CA GLN A 14 -30.87 3.80 -5.56
C GLN A 14 -31.45 4.08 -6.96
N ARG A 15 -30.71 4.76 -7.86
CA ARG A 15 -31.20 5.03 -9.23
C ARG A 15 -30.90 3.90 -10.22
N GLU A 16 -29.95 3.03 -9.90
CA GLU A 16 -29.50 1.95 -10.79
C GLU A 16 -30.33 0.65 -10.61
N GLY A 17 -30.98 0.48 -9.46
CA GLY A 17 -31.82 -0.69 -9.16
C GLY A 17 -33.14 -0.81 -9.94
N HIS A 18 -33.57 0.24 -10.65
CA HIS A 18 -34.79 0.20 -11.47
C HIS A 18 -34.56 -0.20 -12.93
N ILE A 19 -33.31 -0.21 -13.40
CA ILE A 19 -32.99 -0.50 -14.81
C ILE A 19 -32.64 -1.99 -15.00
N MET A 20 -32.08 -2.68 -14.00
CA MET A 20 -31.68 -4.10 -14.11
C MET A 20 -32.83 -5.12 -14.05
N ARG A 21 -34.04 -4.74 -13.60
CA ARG A 21 -35.17 -5.68 -13.48
C ARG A 21 -35.80 -6.09 -14.82
N LYS A 22 -35.36 -5.51 -15.94
CA LYS A 22 -35.95 -5.75 -17.28
C LYS A 22 -35.08 -6.61 -18.21
N ALA A 23 -33.87 -7.02 -17.81
CA ALA A 23 -32.90 -7.66 -18.72
C ALA A 23 -32.73 -9.18 -18.52
N LEU A 24 -33.58 -9.83 -17.74
CA LEU A 24 -33.57 -11.29 -17.57
C LEU A 24 -34.80 -11.86 -18.26
N PHE A 25 -34.70 -12.23 -19.54
CA PHE A 25 -35.44 -13.30 -20.23
C PHE A 25 -35.16 -13.24 -21.74
N THR A 26 -34.06 -13.81 -22.22
CA THR A 26 -34.00 -14.51 -23.52
C THR A 26 -32.68 -15.27 -23.72
N ALA A 27 -32.84 -16.55 -24.10
CA ALA A 27 -31.99 -17.37 -24.96
C ALA A 27 -30.63 -17.87 -24.43
N ALA A 28 -30.64 -19.15 -24.08
CA ALA A 28 -29.49 -20.04 -24.02
C ALA A 28 -28.93 -20.35 -25.44
N LEU A 29 -27.67 -20.79 -25.46
CA LEU A 29 -26.94 -21.47 -26.55
C LEU A 29 -26.16 -20.57 -27.54
N ALA A 30 -24.93 -20.17 -27.18
CA ALA A 30 -23.78 -20.14 -28.11
C ALA A 30 -22.45 -19.82 -27.39
N MET A 31 -21.41 -20.59 -27.74
CA MET A 31 -19.97 -20.29 -27.68
C MET A 31 -19.22 -20.43 -26.34
N ALA A 32 -18.55 -21.59 -26.22
CA ALA A 32 -17.20 -21.66 -25.68
C ALA A 32 -16.27 -20.69 -26.45
N SER A 33 -15.26 -20.13 -25.78
CA SER A 33 -14.44 -18.96 -26.17
C SER A 33 -14.99 -17.61 -25.70
N GLY A 34 -15.35 -17.54 -24.43
CA GLY A 34 -15.49 -16.31 -23.67
C GLY A 34 -14.81 -16.53 -22.34
N MET A 35 -13.48 -16.52 -22.32
CA MET A 35 -12.70 -16.39 -21.09
C MET A 35 -13.08 -15.03 -20.53
N ALA A 36 -14.14 -15.07 -19.72
CA ALA A 36 -14.81 -13.88 -19.28
C ALA A 36 -13.81 -13.07 -18.49
N LEU A 37 -13.61 -11.85 -19.01
CA LEU A 37 -13.02 -10.70 -18.36
C LEU A 37 -13.86 -10.30 -17.14
N PHE A 38 -14.21 -11.24 -16.27
CA PHE A 38 -14.70 -10.94 -14.93
C PHE A 38 -13.47 -10.45 -14.17
N SER A 39 -13.25 -9.14 -14.22
CA SER A 39 -12.38 -8.45 -13.30
C SER A 39 -12.76 -8.93 -11.90
N THR A 40 -11.94 -9.78 -11.29
CA THR A 40 -12.07 -10.03 -9.86
C THR A 40 -11.98 -8.65 -9.18
N PRO A 41 -12.88 -8.34 -8.24
CA PRO A 41 -12.77 -7.05 -7.57
C PRO A 41 -11.46 -7.09 -6.82
N ALA A 42 -10.61 -6.09 -7.01
CA ALA A 42 -9.44 -5.91 -6.17
C ALA A 42 -9.95 -5.50 -4.78
N ALA A 43 -10.24 -6.49 -3.94
CA ALA A 43 -10.65 -6.27 -2.57
C ALA A 43 -9.39 -6.13 -1.72
N ALA A 44 -9.08 -4.90 -1.30
CA ALA A 44 -8.04 -4.64 -0.30
C ALA A 44 -8.43 -5.14 1.11
N CYS A 45 -9.68 -5.58 1.29
CA CYS A 45 -10.29 -6.04 2.53
C CYS A 45 -11.08 -7.32 2.31
N ASN A 46 -11.21 -8.14 3.35
CA ASN A 46 -12.11 -9.29 3.33
C ASN A 46 -13.58 -8.84 3.26
N ASP A 47 -14.42 -9.62 2.58
CA ASP A 47 -15.88 -9.39 2.50
C ASP A 47 -16.56 -9.45 3.88
N GLU A 48 -15.96 -10.18 4.83
CA GLU A 48 -16.35 -10.25 6.24
C GLU A 48 -15.17 -9.77 7.10
N ALA A 49 -15.09 -8.47 7.36
CA ALA A 49 -13.99 -7.90 8.13
C ALA A 49 -14.16 -8.14 9.63
N TYR A 50 -13.19 -8.82 10.24
CA TYR A 50 -13.11 -8.92 11.70
C TYR A 50 -12.76 -7.58 12.33
N ILE A 51 -13.26 -7.35 13.55
CA ILE A 51 -12.87 -6.19 14.36
C ILE A 51 -11.35 -6.21 14.56
N GLY A 52 -10.70 -5.06 14.40
CA GLY A 52 -9.23 -4.95 14.49
C GLY A 52 -8.50 -5.17 13.15
N THR A 53 -9.20 -5.46 12.06
CA THR A 53 -8.60 -5.52 10.72
C THR A 53 -8.20 -4.13 10.26
N VAL A 54 -7.00 -4.01 9.68
CA VAL A 54 -6.51 -2.79 9.03
C VAL A 54 -6.69 -2.94 7.53
N CYS A 55 -7.28 -1.92 6.92
CA CYS A 55 -7.60 -1.87 5.50
C CYS A 55 -7.06 -0.60 4.87
N THR A 56 -6.52 -0.71 3.66
CA THR A 56 -6.14 0.44 2.84
C THR A 56 -7.26 0.74 1.84
N PHE A 57 -7.58 2.01 1.69
CA PHE A 57 -8.62 2.47 0.78
C PHE A 57 -8.03 3.49 -0.21
N ALA A 58 -8.51 3.48 -1.45
CA ALA A 58 -8.08 4.41 -2.50
C ALA A 58 -8.81 5.77 -2.45
N PHE A 59 -9.76 5.93 -1.53
CA PHE A 59 -10.60 7.12 -1.39
C PHE A 59 -10.46 7.77 -0.01
N ASP A 60 -10.82 9.05 0.07
CA ASP A 60 -10.60 9.91 1.24
C ASP A 60 -11.77 9.92 2.25
N TRP A 61 -12.54 8.84 2.34
CA TRP A 61 -13.66 8.70 3.29
C TRP A 61 -13.64 7.32 3.95
N CYS A 62 -14.10 7.26 5.20
CA CYS A 62 -14.10 6.02 5.97
C CYS A 62 -15.45 5.32 5.81
N PRO A 63 -15.49 4.06 5.33
CA PRO A 63 -16.73 3.28 5.27
C PRO A 63 -17.34 3.08 6.65
N ARG A 64 -18.63 2.69 6.68
CA ARG A 64 -19.29 2.33 7.95
C ARG A 64 -18.51 1.23 8.65
N ASN A 65 -18.43 1.32 9.98
CA ASN A 65 -17.70 0.41 10.87
C ASN A 65 -16.16 0.49 10.75
N TYR A 66 -15.63 1.46 10.00
CA TYR A 66 -14.20 1.75 9.95
C TYR A 66 -13.91 3.13 10.53
N ILE A 67 -12.68 3.26 11.02
CA ILE A 67 -12.10 4.48 11.58
C ILE A 67 -10.71 4.64 10.96
N PRO A 68 -10.28 5.88 10.64
CA PRO A 68 -8.98 6.10 10.01
C PRO A 68 -7.87 5.79 11.00
N ALA A 69 -6.82 5.10 10.53
CA ALA A 69 -5.64 4.78 11.33
C ALA A 69 -4.68 5.99 11.43
N ASP A 70 -5.08 7.01 12.18
CA ASP A 70 -4.37 8.28 12.34
C ASP A 70 -3.71 8.49 13.71
N GLY A 71 -3.69 7.46 14.56
CA GLY A 71 -3.08 7.54 15.88
C GLY A 71 -3.92 8.23 16.96
N ARG A 72 -5.19 8.55 16.70
CA ARG A 72 -6.07 9.16 17.72
C ARG A 72 -6.33 8.23 18.91
N THR A 73 -6.86 8.79 19.99
CA THR A 73 -7.36 8.03 21.13
C THR A 73 -8.86 7.84 21.05
N LEU A 74 -9.34 6.68 21.51
CA LEU A 74 -10.75 6.29 21.55
C LEU A 74 -11.15 5.89 22.97
N ALA A 75 -12.41 6.11 23.32
CA ALA A 75 -12.96 5.69 24.60
C ALA A 75 -13.14 4.17 24.66
N VAL A 76 -12.57 3.53 25.68
CA VAL A 76 -12.71 2.08 25.92
C VAL A 76 -14.18 1.68 26.05
N ARG A 77 -14.99 2.52 26.71
CA ARG A 77 -16.42 2.27 26.94
C ARG A 77 -17.22 2.14 25.65
N GLU A 78 -16.87 2.88 24.61
CA GLU A 78 -17.56 2.88 23.31
C GLU A 78 -17.03 1.77 22.38
N TYR A 79 -15.74 1.44 22.47
CA TYR A 79 -15.07 0.51 21.55
C TYR A 79 -14.49 -0.72 22.28
N GLN A 80 -15.29 -1.32 23.16
CA GLN A 80 -14.86 -2.44 24.02
C GLN A 80 -14.32 -3.64 23.22
N ALA A 81 -15.01 -4.03 22.15
CA ALA A 81 -14.59 -5.15 21.31
C ALA A 81 -13.24 -4.91 20.62
N LEU A 82 -12.99 -3.68 20.17
CA LEU A 82 -11.71 -3.29 19.57
C LEU A 82 -10.61 -3.24 20.64
N PHE A 83 -10.91 -2.69 21.81
CA PHE A 83 -9.98 -2.60 22.93
C PHE A 83 -9.51 -3.98 23.39
N SER A 84 -10.40 -4.98 23.47
CA SER A 84 -10.03 -6.36 23.83
C SER A 84 -8.98 -6.99 22.92
N LEU A 85 -8.85 -6.52 21.67
CA LEU A 85 -7.87 -7.01 20.71
C LEU A 85 -6.58 -6.19 20.70
N VAL A 86 -6.70 -4.86 20.75
CA VAL A 86 -5.60 -3.92 20.56
C VAL A 86 -4.90 -3.59 21.88
N GLY A 87 -5.67 -3.42 22.96
CA GLY A 87 -5.18 -2.92 24.25
C GLY A 87 -4.55 -1.53 24.14
N TYR A 88 -3.56 -1.26 25.01
CA TYR A 88 -2.83 0.01 25.05
C TYR A 88 -1.56 0.03 24.17
N ARG A 89 -1.43 -0.91 23.22
CA ARG A 89 -0.20 -1.08 22.41
C ARG A 89 0.19 0.15 21.59
N TYR A 90 -0.79 0.97 21.22
CA TYR A 90 -0.59 2.19 20.43
C TYR A 90 -0.73 3.48 21.27
N GLY A 91 -0.70 3.37 22.60
CA GLY A 91 -0.86 4.47 23.54
C GLY A 91 -2.20 4.46 24.28
N GLY A 92 -2.47 5.52 25.04
CA GLY A 92 -3.64 5.64 25.91
C GLY A 92 -3.26 6.05 27.33
N ASN A 93 -4.24 6.02 28.24
CA ASN A 93 -4.04 6.39 29.64
C ASN A 93 -4.16 5.20 30.61
N ASN A 94 -4.10 3.95 30.11
CA ASN A 94 -4.27 2.72 30.88
C ASN A 94 -5.56 2.63 31.70
N ALA A 95 -6.58 3.45 31.40
CA ALA A 95 -7.84 3.48 32.13
C ALA A 95 -9.05 3.53 31.18
N ASP A 96 -9.34 4.72 30.65
CA ASP A 96 -10.59 5.00 29.92
C ASP A 96 -10.38 5.21 28.42
N ILE A 97 -9.15 5.49 27.99
CA ILE A 97 -8.82 5.74 26.58
C ILE A 97 -7.64 4.91 26.09
N PHE A 98 -7.74 4.41 24.86
CA PHE A 98 -6.68 3.66 24.17
C PHE A 98 -6.37 4.29 22.81
N GLY A 99 -5.11 4.16 22.37
CA GLY A 99 -4.67 4.64 21.06
C GLY A 99 -4.92 3.61 19.95
N ILE A 100 -5.13 4.10 18.73
CA ILE A 100 -5.14 3.28 17.51
C ILE A 100 -3.83 3.43 16.71
N PRO A 101 -3.54 2.56 15.72
CA PRO A 101 -2.35 2.71 14.89
C PRO A 101 -2.32 4.04 14.12
N ASP A 102 -1.12 4.59 13.93
CA ASP A 102 -0.87 5.74 13.03
C ASP A 102 -0.12 5.25 11.79
N LEU A 103 -0.83 5.19 10.66
CA LEU A 103 -0.32 4.72 9.37
C LEU A 103 -0.09 5.86 8.37
N ARG A 104 -0.21 7.12 8.80
CA ARG A 104 0.06 8.26 7.92
C ARG A 104 1.56 8.30 7.59
N GLY A 105 1.89 8.22 6.31
CA GLY A 105 3.29 8.18 5.85
C GLY A 105 4.00 6.85 6.13
N ARG A 106 3.27 5.77 6.43
CA ARG A 106 3.84 4.48 6.82
C ARG A 106 3.10 3.30 6.21
N ALA A 107 3.84 2.24 5.92
CA ALA A 107 3.28 0.95 5.53
C ALA A 107 3.21 0.02 6.75
N ALA A 108 2.17 -0.81 6.81
CA ALA A 108 2.10 -1.90 7.77
C ALA A 108 3.10 -2.99 7.39
N ILE A 109 3.83 -3.51 8.37
CA ILE A 109 4.78 -4.62 8.19
C ILE A 109 4.48 -5.72 9.20
N GLY A 110 4.95 -6.94 8.93
CA GLY A 110 4.83 -8.07 9.85
C GLY A 110 5.58 -7.82 11.16
N SER A 111 4.99 -8.27 12.27
CA SER A 111 5.63 -8.26 13.59
C SER A 111 6.38 -9.56 13.87
N GLY A 112 7.37 -9.50 14.77
CA GLY A 112 8.10 -10.64 15.28
C GLY A 112 9.54 -10.73 14.78
N THR A 113 10.14 -11.91 14.98
CA THR A 113 11.48 -12.26 14.54
C THR A 113 11.42 -13.18 13.32
N GLY A 114 12.16 -12.82 12.27
CA GLY A 114 12.45 -13.70 11.14
C GLY A 114 13.95 -13.91 10.98
N PRO A 115 14.40 -14.99 10.33
CA PRO A 115 15.83 -15.21 10.07
C PRO A 115 16.44 -14.02 9.31
N GLY A 116 17.47 -13.39 9.89
CA GLY A 116 18.12 -12.21 9.30
C GLY A 116 17.33 -10.90 9.40
N LEU A 117 16.19 -10.88 10.11
CA LEU A 117 15.37 -9.69 10.33
C LEU A 117 15.49 -9.20 11.78
N ALA A 118 15.37 -7.88 11.96
CA ALA A 118 15.21 -7.30 13.28
C ALA A 118 13.89 -7.73 13.92
N ASN A 119 13.87 -7.91 15.25
CA ASN A 119 12.65 -8.15 15.99
C ASN A 119 11.77 -6.89 15.98
N ILE A 120 10.58 -6.95 15.37
CA ILE A 120 9.62 -5.84 15.35
C ILE A 120 8.47 -6.13 16.31
N ALA A 121 8.43 -5.43 17.44
CA ALA A 121 7.31 -5.51 18.36
C ALA A 121 6.02 -4.93 17.74
N ILE A 122 4.86 -5.51 18.06
CA ILE A 122 3.57 -4.96 17.64
C ILE A 122 3.41 -3.56 18.25
N GLY A 123 3.03 -2.59 17.42
CA GLY A 123 2.90 -1.18 17.83
C GLY A 123 4.20 -0.37 17.71
N ALA A 124 5.33 -1.01 17.41
CA ALA A 124 6.58 -0.31 17.18
C ALA A 124 6.49 0.58 15.92
N LYS A 125 6.95 1.83 16.07
CA LYS A 125 7.06 2.80 14.99
C LYS A 125 8.45 2.66 14.39
N VAL A 126 8.56 2.01 13.22
CA VAL A 126 9.84 1.77 12.53
C VAL A 126 9.85 2.37 11.12
N GLY A 127 11.04 2.51 10.55
CA GLY A 127 11.25 3.15 9.25
C GLY A 127 11.36 4.68 9.33
N GLN A 128 11.68 5.29 8.20
CA GLN A 128 11.77 6.74 8.01
C GLN A 128 11.02 7.09 6.72
N GLN A 129 10.21 8.14 6.73
CA GLN A 129 9.51 8.61 5.52
C GLN A 129 10.48 9.31 4.57
N GLU A 130 11.44 10.04 5.14
CA GLU A 130 12.50 10.73 4.41
C GLU A 130 13.83 10.39 5.08
N LEU A 131 14.81 9.97 4.28
CA LEU A 131 16.15 9.66 4.74
C LEU A 131 17.12 10.33 3.77
N LEU A 132 17.92 11.28 4.28
CA LEU A 132 19.01 11.84 3.50
C LEU A 132 20.06 10.75 3.30
N LEU A 133 20.31 10.38 2.05
CA LEU A 133 21.29 9.34 1.73
C LEU A 133 22.69 9.96 1.78
N SER A 134 23.49 9.54 2.75
CA SER A 134 24.92 9.82 2.73
C SER A 134 25.67 8.76 1.92
N ALA A 135 26.88 9.10 1.45
CA ALA A 135 27.78 8.16 0.79
C ALA A 135 28.14 6.94 1.66
N ALA A 136 27.97 7.02 2.98
CA ALA A 136 28.16 5.88 3.88
C ALA A 136 26.99 4.88 3.83
N GLN A 137 25.77 5.34 3.52
CA GLN A 137 24.57 4.50 3.46
C GLN A 137 24.35 3.89 2.08
N VAL A 138 24.81 4.58 1.03
CA VAL A 138 24.91 4.04 -0.32
C VAL A 138 26.33 4.29 -0.80
N PRO A 139 27.26 3.36 -0.56
CA PRO A 139 28.58 3.44 -1.16
C PRO A 139 28.38 3.54 -2.68
N LEU A 140 28.78 4.66 -3.28
CA LEU A 140 28.81 4.80 -4.74
C LEU A 140 29.93 3.87 -5.22
N GLN A 141 29.57 2.62 -5.49
CA GLN A 141 30.50 1.69 -6.08
C GLN A 141 30.82 2.21 -7.49
N PRO A 142 32.11 2.44 -7.82
CA PRO A 142 32.48 2.84 -9.16
C PRO A 142 31.98 1.77 -10.14
N HIS A 143 31.22 2.19 -11.13
CA HIS A 143 30.90 1.35 -12.26
C HIS A 143 31.64 1.90 -13.48
N THR A 144 32.26 1.01 -14.26
CA THR A 144 33.05 1.37 -15.42
C THR A 144 32.30 0.96 -16.69
N HIS A 145 32.44 1.79 -17.73
CA HIS A 145 31.95 1.46 -19.06
C HIS A 145 33.13 1.39 -20.02
N THR A 146 33.18 0.35 -20.86
CA THR A 146 34.14 0.31 -21.96
C THR A 146 33.57 1.08 -23.14
N ALA A 147 34.22 2.18 -23.52
CA ALA A 147 33.91 2.89 -24.75
C ALA A 147 34.69 2.27 -25.92
N THR A 148 33.99 1.83 -26.96
CA THR A 148 34.60 1.36 -28.21
C THR A 148 34.45 2.45 -29.27
N PHE A 149 35.57 2.93 -29.80
CA PHE A 149 35.58 3.90 -30.89
C PHE A 149 35.94 3.19 -32.20
N THR A 150 35.11 3.38 -33.22
CA THR A 150 35.38 2.89 -34.59
C THR A 150 35.71 4.09 -35.48
N GLY A 151 36.98 4.33 -35.75
CA GLY A 151 37.41 5.42 -36.64
C GLY A 151 37.04 5.13 -38.11
N THR A 152 36.46 6.11 -38.80
CA THR A 152 36.01 5.97 -40.21
C THR A 152 36.99 6.60 -41.24
N GLY A 153 38.25 6.84 -40.86
CA GLY A 153 39.28 7.42 -41.75
C GLY A 153 40.12 6.35 -42.44
N GLY A 154 40.40 6.52 -43.74
CA GLY A 154 40.95 5.53 -44.70
C GLY A 154 42.38 5.02 -44.48
N GLY A 155 42.72 4.53 -43.29
CA GLY A 155 43.86 3.66 -43.01
C GLY A 155 43.39 2.55 -42.06
N SER A 156 43.66 1.29 -42.43
CA SER A 156 43.23 0.03 -41.78
C SER A 156 42.53 0.18 -40.41
N GLY A 157 41.21 -0.04 -40.39
CA GLY A 157 40.35 0.07 -39.22
C GLY A 157 40.83 -0.77 -38.04
N GLY A 158 41.52 -0.13 -37.10
CA GLY A 158 41.95 -0.72 -35.83
C GLY A 158 40.99 -0.31 -34.71
N SER A 159 40.46 -1.29 -33.98
CA SER A 159 39.78 -1.04 -32.71
C SER A 159 40.82 -0.77 -31.63
N THR A 160 40.76 0.39 -30.99
CA THR A 160 41.65 0.75 -29.87
C THR A 160 40.80 0.93 -28.61
N THR A 161 41.01 0.07 -27.62
CA THR A 161 40.37 0.17 -26.31
C THR A 161 41.15 1.15 -25.44
N VAL A 162 40.62 2.35 -25.22
CA VAL A 162 41.17 3.30 -24.25
C VAL A 162 40.42 3.15 -22.92
N PRO A 163 41.08 2.81 -21.81
CA PRO A 163 40.44 2.81 -20.51
C PRO A 163 40.16 4.26 -20.10
N PHE A 164 38.90 4.66 -20.08
CA PHE A 164 38.49 5.95 -19.51
C PHE A 164 38.42 5.82 -17.99
N THR A 165 39.31 6.48 -17.26
CA THR A 165 39.24 6.62 -15.80
C THR A 165 38.71 8.01 -15.47
N GLY A 166 37.46 8.29 -15.83
CA GLY A 166 36.76 9.48 -15.35
C GLY A 166 35.82 9.13 -14.22
N THR A 167 35.94 9.83 -13.10
CA THR A 167 34.96 9.80 -12.02
C THR A 167 33.82 10.74 -12.41
N VAL A 168 32.60 10.21 -12.53
CA VAL A 168 31.40 11.06 -12.63
C VAL A 168 31.12 11.55 -11.20
N SER A 169 31.37 12.84 -10.96
CA SER A 169 31.07 13.50 -9.69
C SER A 169 29.61 13.90 -9.57
#